data_AF-A0A661N6M0-F1
#
_entry.id   AF-A0A661N6M0-F1
#
_cell.length_a   1.000
_cell.length_b   1.000
_cell.length_c   1.000
_cell.angle_alpha   90.00
_cell.angle_beta   90.00
_cell.angle_gamma   90.00
#
_symmetry.space_group_name_H-M   'P 1'
#
loop_
_entity.id
_entity.type
_entity.pdbx_description
1 polymer ?
#
loop_
_entity_poly.entity_id
_entity_poly.type
_entity_poly.pdbx_seq_one_letter_code
_entity_poly.pdbx_strand_id
1 'polypeptide(L)' 'MDAWVADYNEVRPHSALDNLPPLACLARLTGLSEPHLTNEMRI' A
#
# COMPACT_ATOMS: atom_id res chain seq x y z
N MET A 1 8.29 -6.87 -17.73
CA MET A 1 7.34 -7.85 -17.16
C MET A 1 6.96 -7.46 -15.73
N ASP A 2 6.98 -6.15 -15.43
CA ASP A 2 7.13 -5.66 -14.06
C ASP A 2 5.87 -4.92 -13.57
N ALA A 3 4.91 -4.66 -14.46
CA ALA A 3 3.68 -3.97 -14.13
C ALA A 3 2.83 -4.76 -13.11
N TRP A 4 2.80 -6.10 -13.22
CA TRP A 4 2.09 -6.93 -12.25
C TRP A 4 2.75 -6.88 -10.87
N VAL A 5 4.09 -6.85 -10.80
CA VAL A 5 4.81 -6.78 -9.53
C VAL A 5 4.59 -5.43 -8.86
N ALA A 6 4.62 -4.35 -9.63
CA ALA A 6 4.31 -3.00 -9.14
C ALA A 6 2.85 -2.90 -8.65
N ASP A 7 1.89 -3.36 -9.45
CA ASP A 7 0.47 -3.40 -9.07
C ASP A 7 0.23 -4.20 -7.78
N TYR A 8 0.84 -5.38 -7.67
CA TYR A 8 0.71 -6.23 -6.50
C TYR A 8 1.29 -5.56 -5.24
N ASN A 9 2.47 -4.95 -5.33
CA ASN A 9 3.17 -4.42 -4.15
C ASN A 9 2.69 -3.03 -3.71
N GLU A 10 2.28 -2.17 -4.65
CA GLU A 10 1.96 -0.76 -4.39
C GLU A 10 0.46 -0.49 -4.28
N VAL A 11 -0.36 -1.24 -5.03
CA VAL A 11 -1.76 -0.86 -5.24
C VAL A 11 -2.73 -1.89 -4.66
N ARG A 12 -2.45 -3.18 -4.80
CA ARG A 12 -3.42 -4.23 -4.48
C ARG A 12 -3.50 -4.49 -2.97
N PRO A 13 -4.65 -4.23 -2.32
CA PRO A 13 -4.81 -4.52 -0.89
C PRO A 13 -5.02 -6.01 -0.64
N HIS A 14 -4.60 -6.47 0.54
CA HIS A 14 -4.76 -7.85 0.98
C HIS A 14 -5.42 -7.95 2.35
N SER A 15 -6.41 -8.83 2.49
CA SER A 15 -7.10 -9.07 3.76
C SER A 15 -6.17 -9.59 4.86
N ALA A 16 -5.10 -10.30 4.49
CA ALA A 16 -4.06 -10.74 5.42
C ALA A 16 -3.16 -9.60 5.95
N LEU A 17 -3.19 -8.43 5.31
CA LEU A 17 -2.39 -7.25 5.64
C LEU A 17 -3.26 -6.09 6.12
N ASP A 18 -4.36 -6.35 6.84
CA ASP A 18 -5.34 -5.35 7.25
C ASP A 18 -5.94 -4.55 6.08
N ASN A 19 -6.08 -5.17 4.91
CA ASN A 19 -6.46 -4.51 3.64
C ASN A 19 -5.48 -3.43 3.15
N LEU A 20 -4.20 -3.55 3.51
CA LEU A 20 -3.13 -2.72 2.96
C LEU A 20 -2.41 -3.41 1.79
N PRO A 21 -1.85 -2.64 0.84
CA PRO A 21 -0.84 -3.14 -0.07
C PRO A 21 0.42 -3.61 0.68
N PRO A 22 1.21 -4.54 0.11
CA PRO A 22 2.43 -5.05 0.73
C PRO A 22 3.42 -3.96 1.17
N LEU A 23 3.66 -2.94 0.34
CA LEU A 23 4.58 -1.86 0.69
C LEU A 23 4.07 -0.95 1.81
N ALA A 24 2.76 -0.68 1.85
CA ALA A 24 2.11 0.05 2.93
C ALA A 24 2.23 -0.70 4.27
N CYS A 25 1.98 -2.01 4.24
CA CYS A 25 2.16 -2.87 5.40
C CYS A 25 3.62 -2.88 5.87
N LEU A 26 4.58 -2.99 4.95
CA LEU A 26 6.01 -2.94 5.27
C LEU A 26 6.41 -1.60 5.89
N ALA A 27 5.95 -0.47 5.34
CA ALA A 27 6.21 0.86 5.88
C ALA A 27 5.68 1.00 7.31
N ARG A 28 4.45 0.54 7.55
CA ARG A 28 3.82 0.48 8.88
C ARG A 28 4.62 -0.36 9.88
N LEU A 29 5.10 -1.54 9.48
CA LEU A 29 5.88 -2.44 10.35
C LEU A 29 7.29 -1.93 10.65
N THR A 30 7.89 -1.23 9.70
CA THR A 30 9.27 -0.72 9.82
C THR A 30 9.34 0.67 10.46
N GLY A 31 8.18 1.29 10.72
CA GLY A 31 8.12 2.67 11.22
C GLY A 31 8.63 3.70 10.20
N LEU A 32 8.79 3.29 8.94
CA LEU A 32 9.00 4.21 7.84
C LEU A 32 7.66 4.91 7.63
N SER A 33 7.55 6.19 8.01
CA SER A 33 6.31 6.95 7.83
C SER A 33 5.87 6.84 6.37
N GLU A 34 4.67 6.33 6.12
CA GLU A 34 4.13 6.25 4.77
C GLU A 34 4.19 7.63 4.10
N PRO A 35 4.57 7.72 2.81
CA PRO A 35 4.23 8.89 2.03
C PRO A 35 2.70 8.97 1.98
N HIS A 36 2.16 9.93 2.72
CA HIS A 36 0.80 10.44 2.71
C HIS A 36 -0.03 9.98 1.50
N LEU A 37 -0.85 8.94 1.66
CA LEU A 37 -1.96 8.66 0.76
C LEU A 37 -3.07 9.69 1.02
N THR A 38 -2.84 10.96 0.67
CA THR A 38 -3.94 11.87 0.34
C THR A 38 -4.55 11.38 -0.97
N ASN A 39 -5.53 10.49 -0.86
CA ASN A 39 -6.60 10.49 -1.84
C ASN A 39 -7.82 11.09 -1.16
N GLU A 40 -7.96 12.39 -1.34
CA GLU A 40 -9.13 13.16 -0.98
C GLU A 40 -10.33 12.63 -1.79
N MET A 41 -11.11 11.72 -1.22
CA MET A 41 -12.47 11.45 -1.70
C MET A 41 -13.43 12.31 -0.88
N ARG A 42 -13.41 13.58 -1.26
CA ARG A 42 -14.42 14.61 -1.05
C ARG A 42 -15.82 14.07 -1.39
N ILE A 43 -16.68 13.89 -0.39
CA ILE A 43 -18.14 14.07 -0.45
C ILE A 43 -18.58 14.68 0.87
#